data_AF-A0AAE3AF90-F1
#
_entry.id   AF-A0AAE3AF90-F1
#
_cell.length_a   1.000
_cell.length_b   1.000
_cell.length_c   1.000
_cell.angle_alpha   90.00
_cell.angle_beta   90.00
_cell.angle_gamma   90.00
#
_symmetry.space_group_name_H-M   'P 1'
#
loop_
_entity.id
_entity.type
_entity.pdbx_description
1 polymer ?
#
loop_
_entity_poly.entity_id
_entity_poly.type
_entity_poly.pdbx_seq_one_letter_code
_entity_poly.pdbx_strand_id
1 'polypeptide(L)'
;MKRIIKCGTAFLLALVLCLCLLPTTALAASKQVYIWNFPLSDDTLKSDGNWGHGVLNLRFGYRVSATSYTQFRCLDSWQGEVAYCIEPGAPQKNYDSLTDHDDTWWDHLTLSDGHPLTPREVQRLIGRIMSYGYHGTIGGGWWADVESTAEKMAWAYATQVLIWEVVAGERDSSFRHIDVKSMGYNEALERVDATHPLRGKILSYYDSIVDSVQTHSKRPSFCTSTATDAETLELTWDGSKFTGSVTDTNGMLGKYSFSCEDADLTFSKNGDVLTVSTEKPISDAVTITAAKEGTTSAGMVVWGDGVWGEPTGIQDVVTYSASVRDPVTAYLKIKTAAIPGRITVKKVDAAGDPLSGIRFLLESSADQVNWQEVSAAETDASGSVCWENLTADGSTYYRVTEVQAAEGMTLLTEPLFVGTLDASDRDITITACNNAGFALPFTGGAGFTIYILFAALMLGMGVYFCKKSYMKKEN
;
A
#
# COMPACT_ATOMS: atom_id res chain seq x y z
N MET A 1 -15.49 28.07 -30.31
CA MET A 1 -15.79 28.32 -28.88
C MET A 1 -14.93 27.52 -27.90
N LYS A 2 -14.84 26.17 -27.98
CA LYS A 2 -14.07 25.35 -27.01
C LYS A 2 -12.55 25.67 -26.90
N ARG A 3 -11.92 26.19 -27.95
CA ARG A 3 -10.48 26.54 -27.95
C ARG A 3 -10.18 27.90 -27.28
N ILE A 4 -11.11 28.86 -27.38
CA ILE A 4 -10.98 30.20 -26.79
C ILE A 4 -11.22 30.14 -25.27
N ILE A 5 -12.16 29.29 -24.83
CA ILE A 5 -12.44 29.06 -23.41
C ILE A 5 -11.24 28.43 -22.69
N LYS A 6 -10.52 27.49 -23.32
CA LYS A 6 -9.30 26.87 -22.75
C LYS A 6 -8.12 27.85 -22.60
N CYS A 7 -7.95 28.80 -23.53
CA CYS A 7 -6.91 29.84 -23.39
C CYS A 7 -7.26 30.87 -22.32
N GLY A 8 -8.53 31.25 -22.19
CA GLY A 8 -8.99 32.18 -21.15
C GLY A 8 -8.81 31.63 -19.73
N THR A 9 -9.09 30.33 -19.52
CA THR A 9 -8.88 29.67 -18.22
C THR A 9 -7.41 29.50 -17.87
N ALA A 10 -6.55 29.20 -18.84
CA ALA A 10 -5.10 29.11 -18.63
C ALA A 10 -4.47 30.47 -18.28
N PHE A 11 -4.95 31.55 -18.90
CA PHE A 11 -4.47 32.91 -18.62
C PHE A 11 -4.92 33.40 -17.23
N LEU A 12 -6.15 33.08 -16.81
CA LEU A 12 -6.65 33.35 -15.46
C LEU A 12 -5.87 32.57 -14.39
N LEU A 13 -5.56 31.29 -14.62
CA LEU A 13 -4.73 30.48 -13.70
C LEU A 13 -3.30 31.01 -13.59
N ALA A 14 -2.70 31.45 -14.71
CA ALA A 14 -1.36 32.06 -14.70
C ALA A 14 -1.35 33.43 -14.00
N LEU A 15 -2.42 34.22 -14.14
CA LEU A 15 -2.56 35.50 -13.44
C LEU A 15 -2.74 35.30 -11.93
N VAL A 16 -3.52 34.30 -11.52
CA VAL A 16 -3.69 33.91 -10.11
C VAL A 16 -2.36 33.41 -9.53
N LEU A 17 -1.60 32.57 -10.25
CA LEU A 17 -0.26 32.17 -9.83
C LEU A 17 0.72 33.35 -9.72
N CYS A 18 0.67 34.32 -10.64
CA CYS A 18 1.52 35.51 -10.58
C CYS A 18 1.12 36.48 -9.46
N LEU A 19 -0.16 36.55 -9.07
CA LEU A 19 -0.62 37.30 -7.89
C LEU A 19 -0.18 36.65 -6.58
N CYS A 20 0.04 35.33 -6.56
CA CYS A 20 0.66 34.62 -5.42
C CYS A 20 2.19 34.81 -5.31
N LEU A 21 2.84 35.43 -6.31
CA LEU A 21 4.27 35.76 -6.29
C LEU A 21 4.56 37.20 -5.83
N LEU A 22 3.54 37.97 -5.44
CA LEU A 22 3.76 39.23 -4.74
C LEU A 22 4.33 38.90 -3.36
N PRO A 23 5.51 39.45 -2.96
CA PRO A 23 6.03 39.24 -1.63
C PRO A 23 5.07 39.89 -0.64
N THR A 24 4.22 39.08 -0.02
CA THR A 24 3.52 39.48 1.19
C THR A 24 4.60 39.62 2.25
N THR A 25 4.93 40.84 2.63
CA THR A 25 5.64 41.07 3.89
C THR A 25 4.69 40.59 4.98
N ALA A 26 4.85 39.34 5.41
CA ALA A 26 4.19 38.85 6.61
C ALA A 26 4.74 39.69 7.77
N LEU A 27 3.88 40.49 8.40
CA LEU A 27 4.21 41.10 9.67
C LEU A 27 4.35 39.94 10.66
N ALA A 28 5.53 39.80 11.27
CA ALA A 28 5.75 38.82 12.32
C ALA A 28 4.72 39.07 13.43
N ALA A 29 3.93 38.04 13.75
CA ALA A 29 2.98 38.08 14.84
C ALA A 29 3.76 37.97 16.16
N SER A 30 3.39 38.78 17.15
CA SER A 30 3.91 38.60 18.50
C SER A 30 2.82 38.12 19.44
N LYS A 31 3.17 37.16 20.29
CA LYS A 31 2.28 36.53 21.26
C LYS A 31 2.83 36.56 22.66
N GLN A 32 1.95 36.66 23.65
CA GLN A 32 2.33 36.61 25.07
C GLN A 32 2.24 35.21 25.65
N VAL A 33 3.21 34.84 26.48
CA VAL A 33 3.24 33.54 27.18
C VAL A 33 2.34 33.55 28.41
N TYR A 34 1.58 32.47 28.62
CA TYR A 34 0.81 32.19 29.82
C TYR A 34 1.21 30.82 30.38
N ILE A 35 1.62 30.77 31.64
CA ILE A 35 2.20 29.60 32.31
C ILE A 35 1.26 29.11 33.40
N TRP A 36 0.81 27.86 33.26
CA TRP A 36 0.05 27.14 34.26
C TRP A 36 0.97 26.23 35.08
N ASN A 37 0.99 26.42 36.40
CA ASN A 37 1.69 25.55 37.33
C ASN A 37 0.67 24.71 38.11
N PHE A 38 0.60 23.41 37.82
CA PHE A 38 -0.23 22.47 38.58
C PHE A 38 0.60 21.78 39.68
N PRO A 39 0.00 21.49 40.84
CA PRO A 39 -1.42 21.62 41.16
C PRO A 39 -1.82 23.07 41.45
N LEU A 40 -3.08 23.43 41.15
CA LEU A 40 -3.64 24.71 41.58
C LEU A 40 -3.91 24.70 43.09
N SER A 41 -4.07 25.89 43.69
CA SER A 41 -4.23 26.03 45.15
C SER A 41 -5.43 25.27 45.73
N ASP A 42 -6.47 25.09 44.91
CA ASP A 42 -7.73 24.43 45.19
C ASP A 42 -7.83 23.00 44.61
N ASP A 43 -6.76 22.50 43.98
CA ASP A 43 -6.71 21.11 43.50
C ASP A 43 -6.70 20.14 44.70
N THR A 44 -7.56 19.13 44.66
CA THR A 44 -7.71 18.16 45.75
C THR A 44 -6.50 17.23 45.84
N LEU A 45 -5.79 17.01 44.72
CA LEU A 45 -4.59 16.16 44.63
C LEU A 45 -3.30 16.93 44.89
N LYS A 46 -3.36 18.19 45.34
CA LYS A 46 -2.16 19.04 45.51
C LYS A 46 -1.12 18.49 46.48
N SER A 47 -1.54 17.65 47.43
CA SER A 47 -0.69 17.00 48.43
C SER A 47 -0.37 15.55 48.07
N ASP A 48 -0.88 15.06 46.95
CA ASP A 48 -0.75 13.67 46.54
C ASP A 48 0.53 13.53 45.72
N GLY A 49 1.59 13.06 46.37
CA GLY A 49 2.88 12.82 45.74
C GLY A 49 3.60 14.11 45.30
N ASN A 50 4.65 13.93 44.50
CA ASN A 50 5.45 15.03 43.98
C ASN A 50 5.03 15.38 42.55
N TRP A 51 4.63 16.64 42.36
CA TRP A 51 4.22 17.19 41.07
C TRP A 51 5.39 17.70 40.23
N GLY A 52 6.53 17.98 40.87
CA GLY A 52 7.70 18.48 40.19
C GLY A 52 8.82 17.45 40.13
N HIS A 53 10.05 17.95 40.02
CA HIS A 53 11.25 17.14 39.93
C HIS A 53 12.45 17.89 40.52
N GLY A 54 13.50 17.15 40.86
CA GLY A 54 14.79 17.72 41.27
C GLY A 54 15.51 18.43 40.12
N VAL A 55 16.75 18.88 40.36
CA VAL A 55 17.59 19.39 39.27
C VAL A 55 17.89 18.25 38.31
N LEU A 56 17.71 18.48 37.01
CA LEU A 56 18.04 17.53 35.95
C LEU A 56 19.17 18.10 35.09
N ASN A 57 20.24 17.32 34.91
CA ASN A 57 21.31 17.61 33.95
C ASN A 57 21.11 16.67 32.77
N LEU A 58 20.47 17.16 31.72
CA LEU A 58 20.23 16.41 30.50
C LEU A 58 21.48 16.49 29.61
N ARG A 59 21.49 15.73 28.52
CA ARG A 59 22.60 15.76 27.55
C ARG A 59 22.75 17.16 26.92
N PHE A 60 23.91 17.39 26.29
CA PHE A 60 24.22 18.61 25.53
C PHE A 60 24.11 19.92 26.33
N GLY A 61 24.39 19.86 27.64
CA GLY A 61 24.50 21.05 28.49
C GLY A 61 23.17 21.60 29.00
N TYR A 62 22.04 20.99 28.63
CA TYR A 62 20.73 21.38 29.13
C TYR A 62 20.60 21.09 30.64
N ARG A 63 20.38 22.15 31.43
CA ARG A 63 20.21 22.05 32.88
C ARG A 63 18.86 22.62 33.31
N VAL A 64 17.99 21.75 33.82
CA VAL A 64 16.65 22.12 34.27
C VAL A 64 16.66 22.31 35.79
N SER A 65 16.21 23.47 36.24
CA SER A 65 16.10 23.76 37.67
C SER A 65 15.02 22.91 38.35
N ALA A 66 15.19 22.66 39.64
CA ALA A 66 14.17 21.97 40.43
C ALA A 66 12.86 22.78 40.46
N THR A 67 11.74 22.08 40.45
CA THR A 67 10.39 22.64 40.55
C THR A 67 9.52 21.72 41.40
N SER A 68 8.44 22.26 41.96
CA SER A 68 7.40 21.49 42.65
C SER A 68 6.09 21.40 41.84
N TYR A 69 6.13 21.75 40.56
CA TYR A 69 4.94 21.88 39.71
C TYR A 69 5.09 21.16 38.37
N THR A 70 3.97 20.62 37.89
CA THR A 70 3.76 20.22 36.49
C THR A 70 3.36 21.46 35.70
N GLN A 71 4.29 21.95 34.89
CA GLN A 71 4.16 23.24 34.21
C GLN A 71 3.70 23.06 32.75
N PHE A 72 2.73 23.87 32.33
CA PHE A 72 2.26 23.98 30.95
C PHE A 72 2.28 25.43 30.47
N ARG A 73 2.28 25.62 29.15
CA ARG A 73 2.27 26.94 28.51
C ARG A 73 1.14 27.03 27.50
N CYS A 74 0.57 28.21 27.37
CA CYS A 74 -0.28 28.60 26.26
C CYS A 74 0.07 30.01 25.80
N LEU A 75 -0.30 30.37 24.57
CA LEU A 75 -0.01 31.70 24.01
C LEU A 75 -1.29 32.55 23.93
N ASP A 76 -1.12 33.86 24.12
CA ASP A 76 -2.11 34.96 24.03
C ASP A 76 -3.31 34.93 24.98
N SER A 77 -3.55 33.81 25.66
CA SER A 77 -4.67 33.67 26.56
C SER A 77 -4.40 32.61 27.60
N TRP A 78 -4.90 32.82 28.82
CA TRP A 78 -4.99 31.78 29.86
C TRP A 78 -5.81 30.55 29.43
N GLN A 79 -6.59 30.65 28.35
CA GLN A 79 -7.35 29.57 27.71
C GLN A 79 -6.84 29.27 26.28
N GLY A 80 -5.61 29.68 25.96
CA GLY A 80 -5.01 29.53 24.64
C GLY A 80 -4.65 28.09 24.31
N GLU A 81 -4.28 27.87 23.05
CA GLU A 81 -3.68 26.61 22.59
C GLU A 81 -2.39 26.32 23.36
N VAL A 82 -2.15 25.04 23.64
CA VAL A 82 -0.91 24.58 24.26
C VAL A 82 0.30 24.96 23.41
N ALA A 83 1.34 25.44 24.10
CA ALA A 83 2.66 25.64 23.53
C ALA A 83 3.66 24.73 24.24
N TYR A 84 4.57 24.15 23.47
CA TYR A 84 5.57 23.21 23.97
C TYR A 84 6.96 23.82 23.92
N CYS A 85 7.65 23.80 25.04
CA CYS A 85 9.03 24.25 25.13
C CYS A 85 9.94 23.36 24.27
N ILE A 86 10.84 24.01 23.51
CA ILE A 86 11.90 23.35 22.73
C ILE A 86 13.32 23.72 23.23
N GLU A 87 13.43 24.36 24.39
CA GLU A 87 14.72 24.72 25.01
C GLU A 87 14.74 24.38 26.52
N PRO A 88 15.06 23.13 26.87
CA PRO A 88 15.06 22.70 28.27
C PRO A 88 15.98 23.57 29.15
N GLY A 89 15.43 24.09 30.25
CA GLY A 89 16.20 24.88 31.22
C GLY A 89 16.32 26.38 30.94
N ALA A 90 15.97 26.85 29.74
CA ALA A 90 15.83 28.29 29.47
C ALA A 90 14.69 28.90 30.31
N PRO A 91 14.83 30.14 30.83
CA PRO A 91 13.81 30.78 31.63
C PRO A 91 12.65 31.28 30.78
N GLN A 92 11.44 31.28 31.36
CA GLN A 92 10.24 31.88 30.77
C GLN A 92 9.34 32.39 31.89
N LYS A 93 8.68 33.52 31.67
CA LYS A 93 7.75 34.15 32.60
C LYS A 93 6.41 34.41 31.93
N ASN A 94 5.39 34.59 32.76
CA ASN A 94 4.10 35.09 32.29
C ASN A 94 4.29 36.44 31.60
N TYR A 95 3.60 36.61 30.48
CA TYR A 95 3.58 37.80 29.63
C TYR A 95 4.87 38.13 28.89
N ASP A 96 5.85 37.21 28.89
CA ASP A 96 6.97 37.28 27.94
C ASP A 96 6.42 37.31 26.51
N SER A 97 6.97 38.21 25.68
CA SER A 97 6.52 38.40 24.29
C SER A 97 7.43 37.61 23.37
N LEU A 98 6.85 36.69 22.62
CA LEU A 98 7.52 35.88 21.61
C LEU A 98 7.12 36.33 20.21
N THR A 99 7.99 36.15 19.23
CA THR A 99 7.71 36.44 17.82
C THR A 99 7.63 35.12 17.06
N ASP A 100 6.75 35.02 16.07
CA ASP A 100 6.70 33.84 15.22
C ASP A 100 7.90 33.76 14.27
N HIS A 101 8.26 32.53 13.94
CA HIS A 101 9.25 32.21 12.92
C HIS A 101 8.68 31.19 11.94
N ASP A 102 9.09 31.30 10.67
CA ASP A 102 8.68 30.39 9.61
C ASP A 102 9.47 29.06 9.63
N ASP A 103 9.21 28.19 8.65
CA ASP A 103 9.83 26.86 8.57
C ASP A 103 11.36 26.90 8.44
N THR A 104 11.93 28.00 7.94
CA THR A 104 13.39 28.18 7.80
C THR A 104 14.09 28.33 9.15
N TRP A 105 13.34 28.59 10.22
CA TRP A 105 13.87 28.57 11.58
C TRP A 105 14.63 27.28 11.88
N TRP A 106 14.11 26.13 11.43
CA TRP A 106 14.73 24.83 11.66
C TRP A 106 16.04 24.62 10.91
N ASP A 107 16.30 25.38 9.83
CA ASP A 107 17.56 25.32 9.08
C ASP A 107 18.71 26.03 9.82
N HIS A 108 18.36 26.89 10.78
CA HIS A 108 19.31 27.64 11.61
C HIS A 108 19.59 26.97 12.97
N LEU A 109 18.87 25.90 13.31
CA LEU A 109 19.09 25.12 14.52
C LEU A 109 20.46 24.42 14.47
N THR A 110 21.41 24.83 15.31
CA THR A 110 22.73 24.17 15.42
C THR A 110 22.74 23.15 16.56
N LEU A 111 22.84 21.87 16.24
CA LEU A 111 22.88 20.85 17.29
C LEU A 111 24.32 20.67 17.80
N SER A 112 24.47 20.44 19.10
CA SER A 112 25.78 20.16 19.71
C SER A 112 26.43 18.93 19.06
N ASP A 113 27.76 18.92 18.95
CA ASP A 113 28.51 17.79 18.42
C ASP A 113 28.13 16.48 19.13
N GLY A 114 27.81 15.45 18.35
CA GLY A 114 27.38 14.13 18.87
C GLY A 114 25.87 14.01 19.13
N HIS A 115 25.07 15.01 18.76
CA HIS A 115 23.61 14.86 18.70
C HIS A 115 23.21 13.77 17.69
N PRO A 116 22.29 12.83 18.06
CA PRO A 116 21.96 11.68 17.21
C PRO A 116 21.07 12.03 15.99
N LEU A 117 20.57 13.24 15.93
CA LEU A 117 19.63 13.73 14.92
C LEU A 117 20.19 14.96 14.23
N THR A 118 19.80 15.15 12.98
CA THR A 118 19.92 16.41 12.25
C THR A 118 18.81 17.39 12.62
N PRO A 119 18.95 18.70 12.35
CA PRO A 119 17.90 19.70 12.61
C PRO A 119 16.55 19.35 11.96
N ARG A 120 16.58 18.86 10.70
CA ARG A 120 15.35 18.45 10.00
C ARG A 120 14.73 17.19 10.59
N GLU A 121 15.53 16.29 11.18
CA GLU A 121 15.00 15.13 11.90
C GLU A 121 14.37 15.53 13.24
N VAL A 122 14.97 16.48 13.97
CA VAL A 122 14.37 17.07 15.17
C VAL A 122 13.00 17.66 14.84
N GLN A 123 12.93 18.53 13.83
CA GLN A 123 11.67 19.10 13.37
C GLN A 123 10.64 18.02 13.02
N ARG A 124 11.02 17.03 12.21
CA ARG A 124 10.12 15.95 11.78
C ARG A 124 9.60 15.13 12.98
N LEU A 125 10.46 14.82 13.95
CA LEU A 125 10.07 14.04 15.12
C LEU A 125 9.17 14.85 16.06
N ILE A 126 9.45 16.13 16.31
CA ILE A 126 8.56 17.02 17.07
C ILE A 126 7.21 17.13 16.37
N GLY A 127 7.17 17.34 15.05
CA GLY A 127 5.92 17.39 14.28
C GLY A 127 5.10 16.09 14.39
N ARG A 128 5.74 14.92 14.40
CA ARG A 128 5.06 13.63 14.63
C ARG A 128 4.60 13.46 16.08
N ILE A 129 5.42 13.83 17.06
CA ILE A 129 5.03 13.85 18.47
C ILE A 129 3.78 14.70 18.65
N MET A 130 3.72 15.90 18.07
CA MET A 130 2.58 16.80 18.18
C MET A 130 1.34 16.31 17.40
N SER A 131 1.52 15.50 16.35
CA SER A 131 0.41 14.89 15.60
C SER A 131 -0.35 13.85 16.42
N TYR A 132 0.37 13.13 17.29
CA TYR A 132 -0.17 12.11 18.19
C TYR A 132 -0.34 12.61 19.62
N GLY A 133 0.25 13.76 19.91
CA GLY A 133 0.23 14.46 21.19
C GLY A 133 -0.99 15.36 21.33
N TYR A 134 -1.17 15.88 22.54
CA TYR A 134 -2.18 16.90 22.78
C TYR A 134 -1.82 18.19 22.03
N HIS A 135 -2.79 18.79 21.35
CA HIS A 135 -2.64 20.08 20.67
C HIS A 135 -3.91 20.94 20.82
N GLY A 136 -4.62 20.75 21.94
CA GLY A 136 -5.81 21.53 22.29
C GLY A 136 -5.49 22.73 23.18
N THR A 137 -6.52 23.32 23.78
CA THR A 137 -6.38 24.45 24.70
C THR A 137 -6.10 24.01 26.14
N ILE A 138 -5.28 24.78 26.84
CA ILE A 138 -5.12 24.67 28.31
C ILE A 138 -5.87 25.84 28.92
N GLY A 139 -6.62 25.59 30.00
CA GLY A 139 -7.44 26.62 30.61
C GLY A 139 -7.62 26.47 32.12
N GLY A 140 -8.06 27.56 32.75
CA GLY A 140 -8.56 27.54 34.12
C GLY A 140 -9.74 26.56 34.22
N GLY A 141 -9.71 25.70 35.24
CA GLY A 141 -10.65 24.59 35.37
C GLY A 141 -10.16 23.27 34.78
N TRP A 142 -8.84 23.07 34.72
CA TRP A 142 -8.29 21.73 34.71
C TRP A 142 -8.09 21.29 36.16
N TRP A 143 -8.64 20.14 36.51
CA TRP A 143 -8.44 19.53 37.82
C TRP A 143 -7.95 18.11 37.62
N ALA A 144 -6.93 17.71 38.38
CA ALA A 144 -6.33 16.39 38.20
C ALA A 144 -7.17 15.25 38.81
N ASP A 145 -8.14 15.56 39.67
CA ASP A 145 -9.16 14.62 40.16
C ASP A 145 -10.36 14.46 39.20
N VAL A 146 -10.49 15.34 38.22
CA VAL A 146 -11.52 15.25 37.17
C VAL A 146 -10.95 14.51 35.97
N GLU A 147 -11.45 13.30 35.73
CA GLU A 147 -10.93 12.37 34.71
C GLU A 147 -10.68 13.04 33.34
N SER A 148 -11.65 13.80 32.81
CA SER A 148 -11.53 14.39 31.47
C SER A 148 -10.43 15.46 31.36
N THR A 149 -10.11 16.16 32.44
CA THR A 149 -9.01 17.14 32.47
C THR A 149 -7.69 16.48 32.87
N ALA A 150 -7.71 15.47 33.75
CA ALA A 150 -6.56 14.64 34.07
C ALA A 150 -5.99 13.94 32.82
N GLU A 151 -6.85 13.42 31.94
CA GLU A 151 -6.47 12.84 30.65
C GLU A 151 -5.76 13.88 29.75
N LYS A 152 -6.30 15.10 29.65
CA LYS A 152 -5.67 16.18 28.85
C LYS A 152 -4.34 16.64 29.44
N MET A 153 -4.26 16.77 30.76
CA MET A 153 -3.02 17.10 31.48
C MET A 153 -1.95 16.05 31.23
N ALA A 154 -2.31 14.78 31.37
CA ALA A 154 -1.42 13.66 31.16
C ALA A 154 -0.92 13.59 29.72
N TRP A 155 -1.84 13.71 28.75
CA TRP A 155 -1.51 13.71 27.33
C TRP A 155 -0.60 14.88 26.97
N ALA A 156 -0.92 16.10 27.44
CA ALA A 156 -0.10 17.28 27.18
C ALA A 156 1.30 17.16 27.81
N TYR A 157 1.40 16.65 29.03
CA TYR A 157 2.70 16.53 29.70
C TYR A 157 3.56 15.44 29.06
N ALA A 158 2.96 14.33 28.63
CA ALA A 158 3.64 13.30 27.84
C ALA A 158 4.20 13.85 26.53
N THR A 159 3.42 14.68 25.80
CA THR A 159 3.90 15.39 24.60
C THR A 159 5.15 16.22 24.91
N GLN A 160 5.12 17.02 25.98
CA GLN A 160 6.24 17.89 26.35
C GLN A 160 7.50 17.09 26.69
N VAL A 161 7.37 15.98 27.44
CA VAL A 161 8.49 15.11 27.79
C VAL A 161 9.15 14.56 26.53
N LEU A 162 8.37 14.04 25.58
CA LEU A 162 8.89 13.48 24.33
C LEU A 162 9.56 14.53 23.44
N ILE A 163 9.05 15.76 23.41
CA ILE A 163 9.72 16.87 22.70
C ILE A 163 11.11 17.12 23.30
N TRP A 164 11.22 17.11 24.63
CA TRP A 164 12.52 17.29 25.30
C TRP A 164 13.46 16.11 25.09
N GLU A 165 12.97 14.87 25.04
CA GLU A 165 13.81 13.73 24.67
C GLU A 165 14.40 13.88 23.26
N VAL A 166 13.67 14.50 22.32
CA VAL A 166 14.21 14.80 20.98
C VAL A 166 15.26 15.92 21.05
N VAL A 167 14.97 17.02 21.73
CA VAL A 167 15.88 18.19 21.82
C VAL A 167 17.15 17.86 22.59
N ALA A 168 17.06 17.08 23.67
CA ALA A 168 18.20 16.61 24.44
C ALA A 168 18.91 15.41 23.79
N GLY A 169 18.46 14.94 22.62
CA GLY A 169 19.05 13.81 21.91
C GLY A 169 19.06 12.51 22.72
N GLU A 170 17.96 12.25 23.42
CA GLU A 170 17.62 10.97 24.06
C GLU A 170 16.88 10.03 23.09
N ARG A 171 16.61 10.47 21.86
CA ARG A 171 15.99 9.69 20.77
C ARG A 171 16.87 9.62 19.53
N ASP A 172 16.88 8.46 18.86
CA ASP A 172 17.47 8.30 17.53
C ASP A 172 16.47 8.59 16.40
N SER A 173 16.93 8.51 15.14
CA SER A 173 16.10 8.80 13.95
C SER A 173 14.95 7.81 13.74
N SER A 174 15.01 6.63 14.38
CA SER A 174 13.94 5.63 14.45
C SER A 174 13.07 5.77 15.70
N PHE A 175 13.24 6.87 16.45
CA PHE A 175 12.56 7.18 17.69
C PHE A 175 12.78 6.16 18.83
N ARG A 176 13.89 5.42 18.79
CA ARG A 176 14.31 4.55 19.90
C ARG A 176 14.97 5.40 20.98
N HIS A 177 14.70 5.06 22.23
CA HIS A 177 15.31 5.73 23.38
C HIS A 177 16.80 5.35 23.49
N ILE A 178 17.65 6.34 23.73
CA ILE A 178 19.08 6.18 23.96
C ILE A 178 19.28 6.16 25.47
N ASP A 179 20.01 5.16 25.98
CA ASP A 179 20.34 5.08 27.41
C ASP A 179 21.35 6.17 27.79
N VAL A 180 20.83 7.33 28.19
CA VAL A 180 21.63 8.48 28.59
C VAL A 180 22.09 8.39 30.05
N LYS A 181 21.46 7.53 30.86
CA LYS A 181 21.85 7.30 32.26
C LYS A 181 23.19 6.61 32.37
N SER A 182 23.47 5.62 31.53
CA SER A 182 24.80 5.00 31.50
C SER A 182 25.89 5.96 31.03
N MET A 183 25.51 7.07 30.38
CA MET A 183 26.40 8.17 30.00
C MET A 183 26.58 9.23 31.11
N GLY A 184 25.89 9.10 32.25
CA GLY A 184 25.99 10.00 33.40
C GLY A 184 25.03 11.20 33.38
N TYR A 185 24.01 11.19 32.51
CA TYR A 185 23.00 12.24 32.42
C TYR A 185 21.65 11.78 33.02
N ASN A 186 20.81 12.76 33.39
CA ASN A 186 19.41 12.50 33.70
C ASN A 186 18.60 12.32 32.42
N GLU A 187 17.45 11.64 32.52
CA GLU A 187 16.46 11.50 31.44
C GLU A 187 15.39 12.58 31.54
N ALA A 188 14.88 13.07 30.40
CA ALA A 188 13.77 14.01 30.39
C ALA A 188 12.50 13.42 31.04
N LEU A 189 12.33 12.10 30.99
CA LEU A 189 11.22 11.38 31.65
C LEU A 189 11.26 11.50 33.19
N GLU A 190 12.41 11.79 33.80
CA GLU A 190 12.52 12.01 35.25
C GLU A 190 11.78 13.27 35.74
N ARG A 191 11.26 14.08 34.82
CA ARG A 191 10.28 15.14 35.12
C ARG A 191 8.95 14.61 35.64
N VAL A 192 8.68 13.32 35.44
CA VAL A 192 7.50 12.62 35.95
C VAL A 192 7.94 11.79 37.16
N ASP A 193 7.89 12.42 38.34
CA ASP A 193 8.28 11.78 39.60
C ASP A 193 7.54 10.44 39.79
N ALA A 194 8.21 9.48 40.43
CA ALA A 194 7.67 8.16 40.71
C ALA A 194 6.35 8.18 41.49
N THR A 195 6.15 9.24 42.29
CA THR A 195 4.96 9.47 43.12
C THR A 195 3.95 10.43 42.50
N HIS A 196 4.21 10.97 41.30
CA HIS A 196 3.31 11.94 40.66
C HIS A 196 1.88 11.38 40.53
N PRO A 197 0.84 12.14 40.92
CA PRO A 197 -0.52 11.58 41.04
C PRO A 197 -1.10 11.13 39.70
N LEU A 198 -0.74 11.80 38.60
CA LEU A 198 -1.11 11.41 37.23
C LEU A 198 -0.09 10.50 36.53
N ARG A 199 0.92 9.95 37.23
CA ARG A 199 2.04 9.23 36.60
C ARG A 199 1.58 8.13 35.65
N GLY A 200 0.63 7.29 36.09
CA GLY A 200 0.13 6.19 35.28
C GLY A 200 -0.49 6.65 33.95
N LYS A 201 -1.29 7.72 33.99
CA LYS A 201 -1.90 8.31 32.78
C LYS A 201 -0.83 8.95 31.88
N ILE A 202 0.12 9.69 32.45
CA ILE A 202 1.21 10.32 31.70
C ILE A 202 2.01 9.25 30.95
N LEU A 203 2.40 8.16 31.63
CA LEU A 203 3.13 7.07 30.98
C LEU A 203 2.30 6.35 29.91
N SER A 204 0.99 6.18 30.12
CA SER A 204 0.13 5.59 29.10
C SER A 204 0.09 6.42 27.82
N TYR A 205 0.01 7.75 27.92
CA TYR A 205 0.09 8.63 26.74
C TYR A 205 1.49 8.68 26.14
N TYR A 206 2.53 8.68 26.99
CA TYR A 206 3.91 8.61 26.55
C TYR A 206 4.14 7.37 25.68
N ASP A 207 3.78 6.17 26.16
CA ASP A 207 3.94 4.91 25.44
C ASP A 207 3.11 4.91 24.13
N SER A 208 1.89 5.44 24.18
CA SER A 208 1.01 5.57 23.01
C SER A 208 1.60 6.48 21.92
N ILE A 209 2.17 7.63 22.30
CA ILE A 209 2.84 8.53 21.36
C ILE A 209 4.12 7.88 20.83
N VAL A 210 4.91 7.20 21.68
CA VAL A 210 6.12 6.47 21.24
C VAL A 210 5.78 5.43 20.19
N ASP A 211 4.79 4.57 20.44
CA ASP A 211 4.34 3.57 19.47
C ASP A 211 3.84 4.23 18.17
N SER A 212 3.06 5.30 18.28
CA SER A 212 2.53 6.02 17.11
C SER A 212 3.64 6.64 16.25
N VAL A 213 4.66 7.25 16.87
CA VAL A 213 5.80 7.84 16.15
C VAL A 213 6.67 6.74 15.52
N GLN A 214 6.96 5.64 16.25
CA GLN A 214 7.76 4.52 15.76
C GLN A 214 7.06 3.77 14.61
N THR A 215 5.75 3.59 14.69
CA THR A 215 4.97 2.89 13.67
C THR A 215 4.50 3.82 12.54
N HIS A 216 4.70 5.14 12.65
CA HIS A 216 4.23 6.14 11.69
C HIS A 216 4.55 5.74 10.24
N SER A 217 5.82 5.45 9.96
CA SER A 217 6.30 5.05 8.63
C SER A 217 6.44 3.54 8.43
N LYS A 218 5.99 2.71 9.38
CA LYS A 218 6.09 1.25 9.29
C LYS A 218 5.05 0.70 8.31
N ARG A 219 5.45 -0.30 7.51
CA ARG A 219 4.66 -0.92 6.44
C ARG A 219 4.41 -2.40 6.75
N PRO A 220 3.41 -3.03 6.11
CA PRO A 220 3.32 -4.49 6.10
C PRO A 220 4.65 -5.10 5.63
N SER A 221 5.08 -6.20 6.25
CA SER A 221 6.41 -6.78 6.06
C SER A 221 6.72 -7.22 4.63
N PHE A 222 5.69 -7.54 3.85
CA PHE A 222 5.77 -7.93 2.45
C PHE A 222 5.69 -6.76 1.47
N CYS A 223 5.59 -5.52 1.96
CA CYS A 223 5.52 -4.33 1.12
C CYS A 223 6.82 -3.52 1.15
N THR A 224 7.12 -2.88 0.02
CA THR A 224 8.25 -1.95 -0.12
C THR A 224 7.79 -0.50 -0.15
N SER A 225 8.73 0.44 -0.03
CA SER A 225 8.48 1.88 -0.15
C SER A 225 8.46 2.38 -1.60
N THR A 226 8.91 1.56 -2.57
CA THR A 226 8.93 1.90 -4.00
C THR A 226 8.25 0.79 -4.82
N ALA A 227 7.57 1.16 -5.89
CA ALA A 227 6.94 0.20 -6.80
C ALA A 227 7.97 -0.69 -7.52
N THR A 228 9.16 -0.15 -7.82
CA THR A 228 10.22 -0.88 -8.52
C THR A 228 10.68 -2.09 -7.73
N ASP A 229 10.92 -1.92 -6.43
CA ASP A 229 11.50 -2.94 -5.56
C ASP A 229 10.44 -3.91 -4.99
N ALA A 230 9.17 -3.68 -5.29
CA ALA A 230 8.08 -4.50 -4.78
C ALA A 230 8.21 -5.96 -5.22
N GLU A 231 8.11 -6.87 -4.25
CA GLU A 231 8.09 -8.32 -4.48
C GLU A 231 6.78 -8.75 -5.14
N THR A 232 6.82 -9.86 -5.86
CA THR A 232 5.66 -10.38 -6.59
C THR A 232 5.05 -11.56 -5.84
N LEU A 233 3.80 -11.41 -5.41
CA LEU A 233 2.96 -12.51 -4.94
C LEU A 233 2.30 -13.19 -6.15
N GLU A 234 2.57 -14.47 -6.34
CA GLU A 234 1.92 -15.28 -7.39
C GLU A 234 0.64 -15.91 -6.86
N LEU A 235 -0.48 -15.67 -7.56
CA LEU A 235 -1.80 -16.20 -7.22
C LEU A 235 -2.04 -17.53 -7.95
N THR A 236 -2.58 -18.53 -7.25
CA THR A 236 -2.87 -19.86 -7.79
C THR A 236 -4.36 -20.04 -8.06
N TRP A 237 -4.71 -20.80 -9.10
CA TRP A 237 -6.09 -21.16 -9.40
C TRP A 237 -6.65 -22.16 -8.37
N ASP A 238 -7.75 -21.81 -7.70
CA ASP A 238 -8.39 -22.67 -6.69
C ASP A 238 -9.54 -23.55 -7.24
N GLY A 239 -9.80 -23.48 -8.54
CA GLY A 239 -10.96 -24.12 -9.18
C GLY A 239 -12.06 -23.12 -9.56
N SER A 240 -12.04 -21.90 -9.01
CA SER A 240 -13.04 -20.86 -9.26
C SER A 240 -12.43 -19.50 -9.60
N LYS A 241 -11.31 -19.15 -8.98
CA LYS A 241 -10.58 -17.89 -9.19
C LYS A 241 -9.11 -18.07 -8.85
N PHE A 242 -8.30 -17.07 -9.19
CA PHE A 242 -6.93 -16.98 -8.68
C PHE A 242 -6.95 -16.38 -7.28
N THR A 243 -6.23 -17.01 -6.37
CA THR A 243 -6.13 -16.58 -4.97
C THR A 243 -4.72 -16.78 -4.44
N GLY A 244 -4.31 -15.89 -3.54
CA GLY A 244 -3.02 -15.96 -2.84
C GLY A 244 -3.10 -15.16 -1.55
N SER A 245 -2.33 -15.60 -0.56
CA SER A 245 -2.30 -14.97 0.75
C SER A 245 -0.88 -14.70 1.20
N VAL A 246 -0.69 -13.61 1.93
CA VAL A 246 0.60 -13.20 2.50
C VAL A 246 0.39 -12.66 3.92
N THR A 247 1.31 -12.99 4.82
CA THR A 247 1.23 -12.62 6.25
C THR A 247 2.14 -11.43 6.55
N ASP A 248 1.57 -10.43 7.20
CA ASP A 248 2.30 -9.29 7.73
C ASP A 248 2.92 -9.63 9.10
N THR A 249 4.24 -9.64 9.20
CA THR A 249 4.95 -9.84 10.47
C THR A 249 5.20 -8.52 11.23
N ASN A 250 4.85 -7.37 10.64
CA ASN A 250 4.99 -6.06 11.25
C ASN A 250 3.75 -5.59 12.02
N GLY A 251 2.60 -6.27 11.89
CA GLY A 251 1.33 -5.92 12.54
C GLY A 251 0.68 -4.63 12.01
N MET A 252 0.99 -4.24 10.77
CA MET A 252 0.57 -2.99 10.15
C MET A 252 -0.61 -3.15 9.20
N LEU A 253 -0.96 -4.38 8.78
CA LEU A 253 -1.98 -4.66 7.75
C LEU A 253 -3.32 -3.96 8.02
N GLY A 254 -3.75 -3.93 9.28
CA GLY A 254 -4.99 -3.27 9.71
C GLY A 254 -5.03 -1.76 9.44
N LYS A 255 -3.87 -1.11 9.25
CA LYS A 255 -3.73 0.34 9.06
C LYS A 255 -3.66 0.78 7.59
N TYR A 256 -3.68 -0.16 6.64
CA TYR A 256 -3.46 0.13 5.20
C TYR A 256 -4.67 -0.24 4.33
N SER A 257 -5.13 0.64 3.46
CA SER A 257 -6.09 0.27 2.40
C SER A 257 -5.34 -0.13 1.13
N PHE A 258 -5.81 -1.15 0.41
CA PHE A 258 -5.16 -1.69 -0.79
C PHE A 258 -5.99 -1.41 -2.05
N SER A 259 -5.31 -1.13 -3.16
CA SER A 259 -5.90 -0.82 -4.46
C SER A 259 -4.99 -1.22 -5.61
N CYS A 260 -5.56 -1.45 -6.79
CA CYS A 260 -4.83 -1.74 -8.02
C CYS A 260 -5.57 -1.07 -9.17
N GLU A 261 -4.88 -0.26 -9.97
CA GLU A 261 -5.49 0.44 -11.12
C GLU A 261 -5.52 -0.44 -12.38
N ASP A 262 -4.52 -1.32 -12.52
CA ASP A 262 -4.32 -2.11 -13.75
C ASP A 262 -5.09 -3.45 -13.77
N ALA A 263 -5.78 -3.81 -12.68
CA ALA A 263 -6.49 -5.09 -12.57
C ALA A 263 -7.64 -5.07 -11.55
N ASP A 264 -8.69 -5.84 -11.85
CA ASP A 264 -9.82 -6.07 -10.96
C ASP A 264 -9.42 -7.08 -9.86
N LEU A 265 -8.95 -6.56 -8.73
CA LEU A 265 -8.54 -7.35 -7.56
C LEU A 265 -9.51 -7.20 -6.39
N THR A 266 -9.77 -8.30 -5.70
CA THR A 266 -10.47 -8.32 -4.41
C THR A 266 -9.48 -8.55 -3.28
N PHE A 267 -9.54 -7.70 -2.25
CA PHE A 267 -8.71 -7.78 -1.06
C PHE A 267 -9.55 -8.16 0.17
N SER A 268 -9.07 -9.10 0.97
CA SER A 268 -9.62 -9.38 2.30
C SER A 268 -8.51 -9.50 3.33
N LYS A 269 -8.81 -9.11 4.57
CA LYS A 269 -7.88 -9.17 5.71
C LYS A 269 -8.47 -10.06 6.79
N ASN A 270 -7.65 -10.98 7.31
CA ASN A 270 -7.98 -11.76 8.49
C ASN A 270 -6.81 -11.72 9.47
N GLY A 271 -6.95 -10.93 10.54
CA GLY A 271 -5.81 -10.53 11.36
C GLY A 271 -4.74 -9.86 10.49
N ASP A 272 -3.52 -10.37 10.56
CA ASP A 272 -2.37 -9.90 9.76
C ASP A 272 -2.18 -10.65 8.43
N VAL A 273 -3.17 -11.42 7.98
CA VAL A 273 -3.12 -12.10 6.67
C VAL A 273 -3.92 -11.32 5.63
N LEU A 274 -3.23 -10.87 4.58
CA LEU A 274 -3.85 -10.31 3.38
C LEU A 274 -4.14 -11.44 2.40
N THR A 275 -5.37 -11.54 1.90
CA THR A 275 -5.73 -12.42 0.79
C THR A 275 -6.13 -11.56 -0.41
N VAL A 276 -5.55 -11.88 -1.56
CA VAL A 276 -5.79 -11.23 -2.84
C VAL A 276 -6.41 -12.25 -3.78
N SER A 277 -7.46 -11.87 -4.50
CA SER A 277 -8.06 -12.74 -5.51
C SER A 277 -8.56 -12.00 -6.75
N THR A 278 -8.61 -12.70 -7.88
CA THR A 278 -9.13 -12.21 -9.16
C THR A 278 -9.66 -13.36 -10.02
N GLU A 279 -10.66 -13.09 -10.86
CA GLU A 279 -11.23 -14.10 -11.76
C GLU A 279 -10.48 -14.20 -13.09
N LYS A 280 -9.81 -13.12 -13.52
CA LYS A 280 -9.11 -13.05 -14.81
C LYS A 280 -7.61 -13.32 -14.62
N PRO A 281 -6.97 -14.04 -15.55
CA PRO A 281 -5.52 -14.24 -15.51
C PRO A 281 -4.77 -12.91 -15.70
N ILE A 282 -3.62 -12.81 -15.05
CA ILE A 282 -2.69 -11.69 -15.09
C ILE A 282 -1.29 -12.25 -15.36
N SER A 283 -0.90 -12.28 -16.63
CA SER A 283 0.37 -12.84 -17.10
C SER A 283 1.57 -11.98 -16.70
N ASP A 284 1.46 -10.67 -16.93
CA ASP A 284 2.46 -9.67 -16.56
C ASP A 284 2.16 -9.09 -15.19
N ALA A 285 3.18 -8.98 -14.33
CA ALA A 285 2.97 -8.53 -12.96
C ALA A 285 2.46 -7.09 -12.90
N VAL A 286 1.34 -6.89 -12.19
CA VAL A 286 0.76 -5.56 -11.93
C VAL A 286 1.06 -5.10 -10.51
N THR A 287 1.02 -3.79 -10.27
CA THR A 287 1.39 -3.19 -8.97
C THR A 287 0.17 -2.85 -8.14
N ILE A 288 0.08 -3.44 -6.95
CA ILE A 288 -0.82 -3.01 -5.89
C ILE A 288 -0.20 -1.84 -5.15
N THR A 289 -1.00 -0.78 -4.97
CA THR A 289 -0.68 0.34 -4.09
C THR A 289 -1.49 0.22 -2.80
N ALA A 290 -0.78 0.24 -1.68
CA ALA A 290 -1.36 0.31 -0.35
C ALA A 290 -1.07 1.68 0.29
N ALA A 291 -2.08 2.30 0.89
CA ALA A 291 -1.96 3.59 1.54
C ALA A 291 -2.31 3.47 3.03
N LYS A 292 -1.45 4.00 3.91
CA LYS A 292 -1.72 4.03 5.34
C LYS A 292 -2.79 5.07 5.65
N GLU A 293 -3.82 4.64 6.38
CA GLU A 293 -4.96 5.48 6.74
C GLU A 293 -4.58 6.52 7.81
N GLY A 294 -5.12 7.73 7.69
CA GLY A 294 -5.04 8.76 8.74
C GLY A 294 -3.65 9.31 9.02
N THR A 295 -2.73 9.28 8.06
CA THR A 295 -1.36 9.79 8.25
C THR A 295 -1.26 11.29 8.00
N THR A 296 -1.00 12.04 9.07
CA THR A 296 -0.74 13.48 9.07
C THR A 296 0.52 13.80 9.88
N SER A 297 1.11 14.95 9.58
CA SER A 297 2.16 15.57 10.39
C SER A 297 1.68 16.96 10.85
N ALA A 298 2.08 17.39 12.03
CA ALA A 298 1.73 18.70 12.54
C ALA A 298 2.54 19.75 11.80
N GLY A 299 1.83 20.67 11.15
CA GLY A 299 2.37 22.00 10.91
C GLY A 299 2.65 22.65 12.25
N MET A 300 3.83 23.22 12.42
CA MET A 300 4.26 23.85 13.64
C MET A 300 4.63 25.30 13.37
N VAL A 301 4.37 26.17 14.34
CA VAL A 301 4.92 27.53 14.37
C VAL A 301 5.88 27.60 15.55
N VAL A 302 7.09 28.08 15.30
CA VAL A 302 8.08 28.34 16.34
C VAL A 302 7.89 29.77 16.84
N TRP A 303 7.92 29.95 18.15
CA TRP A 303 7.79 31.24 18.82
C TRP A 303 9.01 31.45 19.71
N GLY A 304 9.73 32.54 19.47
CA GLY A 304 10.98 32.81 20.16
C GLY A 304 11.34 34.28 20.28
N ASP A 305 12.45 34.56 20.95
CA ASP A 305 13.03 35.91 21.04
C ASP A 305 14.12 36.16 19.97
N GLY A 306 14.37 35.17 19.10
CA GLY A 306 15.36 35.22 18.03
C GLY A 306 16.80 34.95 18.48
N VAL A 307 17.04 34.60 19.75
CA VAL A 307 18.32 34.13 20.27
C VAL A 307 18.32 32.60 20.28
N TRP A 308 19.41 31.99 19.81
CA TRP A 308 19.46 30.54 19.57
C TRP A 308 20.71 29.89 20.22
N GLY A 309 20.56 28.68 20.77
CA GLY A 309 21.65 27.74 21.03
C GLY A 309 22.35 27.82 22.39
N GLU A 310 22.36 28.98 23.04
CA GLU A 310 22.64 29.08 24.47
C GLU A 310 21.31 29.32 25.21
N PRO A 311 21.05 28.70 26.38
CA PRO A 311 19.86 28.95 27.19
C PRO A 311 19.91 30.36 27.84
N THR A 312 20.14 31.37 27.00
CA THR A 312 20.27 32.79 27.28
C THR A 312 19.16 33.49 26.53
N GLY A 313 18.19 34.05 27.24
CA GLY A 313 17.01 34.65 26.61
C GLY A 313 15.72 34.05 27.15
N ILE A 314 14.64 34.30 26.43
CA ILE A 314 13.31 33.77 26.70
C ILE A 314 13.19 32.42 25.99
N GLN A 315 12.81 31.39 26.73
CA GLN A 315 12.64 30.04 26.18
C GLN A 315 11.71 29.99 24.96
N ASP A 316 12.19 29.34 23.91
CA ASP A 316 11.43 29.09 22.68
C ASP A 316 10.38 27.99 22.87
N VAL A 317 9.26 28.14 22.16
CA VAL A 317 8.15 27.18 22.15
C VAL A 317 7.63 26.91 20.74
N VAL A 318 6.97 25.76 20.58
CA VAL A 318 6.22 25.42 19.36
C VAL A 318 4.74 25.29 19.66
N THR A 319 3.90 25.77 18.75
CA THR A 319 2.45 25.50 18.74
C THR A 319 2.07 24.69 17.52
N TYR A 320 1.00 23.92 17.64
CA TYR A 320 0.37 23.29 16.51
C TYR A 320 -0.28 24.38 15.62
N SER A 321 -0.31 24.17 14.31
CA SER A 321 -0.97 25.10 13.38
C SER A 321 -1.98 24.41 12.48
N ALA A 322 -1.61 23.27 11.90
CA ALA A 322 -2.48 22.54 10.99
C ALA A 322 -2.09 21.06 10.91
N SER A 323 -3.02 20.22 10.46
CA SER A 323 -2.72 18.85 10.04
C SER A 323 -2.27 18.90 8.58
N VAL A 324 -1.00 18.62 8.35
CA VAL A 324 -0.41 18.52 7.01
C VAL A 324 -0.45 17.05 6.57
N ARG A 325 -0.79 16.81 5.30
CA ARG A 325 -0.84 15.46 4.74
C ARG A 325 0.58 14.86 4.71
N ASP A 326 0.78 13.71 5.36
CA ASP A 326 2.06 12.98 5.40
C ASP A 326 1.84 11.53 4.95
N PRO A 327 1.54 11.30 3.65
CA PRO A 327 1.05 10.01 3.18
C PRO A 327 2.15 8.95 3.21
N VAL A 328 1.85 7.79 3.81
CA VAL A 328 2.73 6.61 3.77
C VAL A 328 2.17 5.59 2.79
N THR A 329 2.85 5.42 1.65
CA THR A 329 2.53 4.42 0.62
C THR A 329 3.41 3.17 0.75
N ALA A 330 2.86 2.05 0.35
CA ALA A 330 3.46 0.73 0.36
C ALA A 330 3.09 -0.02 -0.94
N TYR A 331 4.00 -0.85 -1.46
CA TYR A 331 3.83 -1.49 -2.76
C TYR A 331 4.03 -3.00 -2.68
N LEU A 332 3.24 -3.74 -3.46
CA LEU A 332 3.32 -5.19 -3.66
C LEU A 332 2.99 -5.45 -5.13
N LYS A 333 3.65 -6.39 -5.80
CA LYS A 333 3.25 -6.85 -7.14
C LYS A 333 2.46 -8.13 -7.05
N ILE A 334 1.59 -8.36 -8.03
CA ILE A 334 0.91 -9.64 -8.20
C ILE A 334 0.96 -10.10 -9.64
N LYS A 335 0.91 -11.41 -9.82
CA LYS A 335 0.65 -12.09 -11.09
C LYS A 335 -0.11 -13.37 -10.82
N THR A 336 -0.68 -13.99 -11.85
CA THR A 336 -1.31 -15.31 -11.72
C THR A 336 -0.39 -16.40 -12.24
N ALA A 337 -0.37 -17.55 -11.57
CA ALA A 337 0.19 -18.76 -12.13
C ALA A 337 -0.57 -19.16 -13.42
N ALA A 338 0.09 -19.87 -14.33
CA ALA A 338 -0.58 -20.43 -15.49
C ALA A 338 -1.61 -21.50 -15.07
N ILE A 339 -2.79 -21.49 -15.69
CA ILE A 339 -3.72 -22.62 -15.60
C ILE A 339 -3.28 -23.64 -16.65
N PRO A 340 -2.91 -24.88 -16.27
CA PRO A 340 -2.59 -25.91 -17.23
C PRO A 340 -3.89 -26.39 -17.89
N GLY A 341 -3.93 -26.33 -19.22
CA GLY A 341 -4.93 -26.95 -20.06
C GLY A 341 -4.40 -28.16 -20.81
N ARG A 342 -5.32 -28.96 -21.35
CA ARG A 342 -5.02 -30.09 -22.23
C ARG A 342 -5.98 -30.16 -23.42
N ILE A 343 -5.45 -30.59 -24.55
CA ILE A 343 -6.24 -30.98 -25.72
C ILE A 343 -5.93 -32.44 -26.03
N THR A 344 -6.97 -33.27 -26.08
CA THR A 344 -6.87 -34.68 -26.43
C THR A 344 -7.64 -34.94 -27.72
N VAL A 345 -7.01 -35.61 -28.68
CA VAL A 345 -7.68 -36.14 -29.87
C VAL A 345 -7.76 -37.66 -29.75
N LYS A 346 -8.95 -38.22 -29.97
CA LYS A 346 -9.21 -39.65 -30.10
C LYS A 346 -9.52 -39.96 -31.55
N LYS A 347 -8.63 -40.68 -32.21
CA LYS A 347 -8.79 -41.11 -33.58
C LYS A 347 -9.44 -42.48 -33.64
N VAL A 348 -10.55 -42.55 -34.37
CA VAL A 348 -11.28 -43.79 -34.61
C VAL A 348 -11.55 -44.00 -36.10
N ASP A 349 -11.88 -45.23 -36.46
CA ASP A 349 -12.46 -45.59 -37.75
C ASP A 349 -13.99 -45.41 -37.76
N ALA A 350 -14.64 -45.82 -38.85
CA ALA A 350 -16.09 -45.73 -39.01
C ALA A 350 -16.90 -46.64 -38.07
N ALA A 351 -16.29 -47.70 -37.53
CA ALA A 351 -16.88 -48.58 -36.53
C ALA A 351 -16.70 -48.05 -35.10
N GLY A 352 -15.82 -47.06 -34.92
CA GLY A 352 -15.46 -46.50 -33.62
C GLY A 352 -14.21 -47.16 -33.01
N ASP A 353 -13.51 -48.01 -33.76
CA ASP A 353 -12.30 -48.68 -33.28
C ASP A 353 -11.10 -47.72 -33.33
N PRO A 354 -10.19 -47.75 -32.32
CA PRO A 354 -9.06 -46.82 -32.25
C PRO A 354 -8.05 -47.01 -33.38
N LEU A 355 -7.52 -45.90 -33.90
CA LEU A 355 -6.48 -45.89 -34.94
C LEU A 355 -5.17 -45.31 -34.40
N SER A 356 -4.10 -46.12 -34.41
CA SER A 356 -2.74 -45.73 -34.01
C SER A 356 -1.92 -45.19 -35.18
N GLY A 357 -0.88 -44.41 -34.89
CA GLY A 357 0.07 -43.88 -35.89
C GLY A 357 -0.49 -42.75 -36.76
N ILE A 358 -1.61 -42.14 -36.38
CA ILE A 358 -2.21 -41.02 -37.11
C ILE A 358 -1.62 -39.72 -36.57
N ARG A 359 -1.05 -38.91 -37.46
CA ARG A 359 -0.28 -37.73 -37.08
C ARG A 359 -1.13 -36.47 -37.06
N PHE A 360 -0.99 -35.73 -35.97
CA PHE A 360 -1.63 -34.44 -35.76
C PHE A 360 -0.59 -33.35 -35.47
N LEU A 361 -0.95 -32.12 -35.84
CA LEU A 361 -0.18 -30.91 -35.57
C LEU A 361 -1.00 -29.99 -34.66
N LEU A 362 -0.38 -29.57 -33.55
CA LEU A 362 -0.87 -28.53 -32.67
C LEU A 362 -0.11 -27.22 -32.96
N GLU A 363 -0.86 -26.17 -33.21
CA GLU A 363 -0.35 -24.82 -33.39
C GLU A 363 -1.00 -23.87 -32.38
N SER A 364 -0.33 -22.75 -32.08
CA SER A 364 -0.85 -21.68 -31.24
C SER A 364 -0.75 -20.32 -31.94
N SER A 365 -1.59 -19.37 -31.54
CA SER A 365 -1.61 -18.02 -32.07
C SER A 365 -2.16 -17.02 -31.05
N ALA A 366 -1.63 -15.81 -31.03
CA ALA A 366 -2.18 -14.70 -30.25
C ALA A 366 -3.25 -13.90 -31.04
N ASP A 367 -3.27 -14.00 -32.38
CA ASP A 367 -4.09 -13.16 -33.26
C ASP A 367 -4.95 -13.94 -34.26
N GLN A 368 -4.90 -15.29 -34.21
CA GLN A 368 -5.52 -16.23 -35.16
C GLN A 368 -5.02 -16.13 -36.62
N VAL A 369 -4.00 -15.32 -36.88
CA VAL A 369 -3.42 -15.10 -38.20
C VAL A 369 -2.04 -15.73 -38.28
N ASN A 370 -1.19 -15.41 -37.31
CA ASN A 370 0.18 -15.90 -37.21
C ASN A 370 0.21 -17.14 -36.32
N TRP A 371 0.29 -18.31 -36.94
CA TRP A 371 0.30 -19.60 -36.26
C TRP A 371 1.73 -20.09 -36.07
N GLN A 372 2.04 -20.52 -34.84
CA GLN A 372 3.31 -21.13 -34.48
C GLN A 372 3.09 -22.58 -34.10
N GLU A 373 3.91 -23.48 -34.66
CA GLU A 373 3.92 -24.89 -34.26
C GLU A 373 4.26 -25.01 -32.78
N VAL A 374 3.40 -25.70 -32.03
CA VAL A 374 3.64 -26.08 -30.64
C VAL A 374 4.27 -27.47 -30.60
N SER A 375 3.67 -28.43 -31.30
CA SER A 375 4.11 -29.82 -31.35
C SER A 375 3.38 -30.61 -32.43
N ALA A 376 4.03 -31.61 -33.01
CA ALA A 376 3.40 -32.65 -33.81
C ALA A 376 3.54 -34.01 -33.12
N ALA A 377 2.45 -34.77 -33.05
CA ALA A 377 2.42 -36.06 -32.35
C ALA A 377 1.51 -37.06 -33.06
N GLU A 378 1.77 -38.35 -32.82
CA GLU A 378 1.02 -39.47 -33.39
C GLU A 378 0.14 -40.13 -32.33
N THR A 379 -0.98 -40.70 -32.77
CA THR A 379 -1.87 -41.46 -31.90
C THR A 379 -1.21 -42.75 -31.40
N ASP A 380 -1.36 -43.02 -30.11
CA ASP A 380 -0.84 -44.22 -29.47
C ASP A 380 -1.68 -45.48 -29.79
N ALA A 381 -1.38 -46.60 -29.14
CA ALA A 381 -2.13 -47.86 -29.30
C ALA A 381 -3.61 -47.77 -28.87
N SER A 382 -3.98 -46.77 -28.07
CA SER A 382 -5.37 -46.46 -27.70
C SER A 382 -6.06 -45.51 -28.68
N GLY A 383 -5.39 -45.17 -29.78
CA GLY A 383 -5.84 -44.21 -30.79
C GLY A 383 -5.88 -42.78 -30.27
N SER A 384 -5.12 -42.43 -29.25
CA SER A 384 -5.18 -41.10 -28.62
C SER A 384 -3.87 -40.34 -28.73
N VAL A 385 -3.97 -39.01 -28.82
CA VAL A 385 -2.86 -38.07 -28.65
C VAL A 385 -3.30 -36.96 -27.71
N CYS A 386 -2.44 -36.56 -26.78
CA CYS A 386 -2.74 -35.56 -25.76
C CYS A 386 -1.60 -34.55 -25.65
N TRP A 387 -1.93 -33.26 -25.70
CA TRP A 387 -1.02 -32.18 -25.34
C TRP A 387 -1.45 -31.60 -24.01
N GLU A 388 -0.52 -31.55 -23.05
CA GLU A 388 -0.74 -31.07 -21.68
C GLU A 388 0.06 -29.78 -21.41
N ASN A 389 -0.23 -29.13 -20.28
CA ASN A 389 0.40 -27.87 -19.86
C ASN A 389 0.26 -26.74 -20.89
N LEU A 390 -0.85 -26.75 -21.63
CA LEU A 390 -1.20 -25.66 -22.54
C LEU A 390 -1.66 -24.45 -21.72
N THR A 391 -1.31 -23.24 -22.15
CA THR A 391 -1.81 -22.00 -21.55
C THR A 391 -3.33 -21.93 -21.68
N ALA A 392 -4.04 -21.95 -20.56
CA ALA A 392 -5.50 -21.81 -20.49
C ALA A 392 -5.93 -20.45 -19.91
N ASP A 393 -5.54 -19.37 -20.59
CA ASP A 393 -5.78 -17.98 -20.19
C ASP A 393 -6.93 -17.29 -20.93
N GLY A 394 -7.58 -18.00 -21.87
CA GLY A 394 -8.62 -17.46 -22.73
C GLY A 394 -8.14 -16.49 -23.82
N SER A 395 -6.82 -16.24 -23.91
CA SER A 395 -6.23 -15.30 -24.88
C SER A 395 -5.37 -16.02 -25.93
N THR A 396 -4.83 -17.18 -25.58
CA THR A 396 -4.05 -18.02 -26.50
C THR A 396 -4.99 -18.92 -27.32
N TYR A 397 -4.96 -18.77 -28.64
CA TYR A 397 -5.68 -19.65 -29.58
C TYR A 397 -4.85 -20.88 -29.89
N TYR A 398 -5.50 -22.03 -29.98
CA TYR A 398 -4.93 -23.29 -30.46
C TYR A 398 -5.67 -23.78 -31.69
N ARG A 399 -4.91 -24.44 -32.57
CA ARG A 399 -5.43 -25.13 -33.76
C ARG A 399 -4.87 -26.55 -33.78
N VAL A 400 -5.75 -27.52 -33.99
CA VAL A 400 -5.36 -28.93 -34.17
C VAL A 400 -5.72 -29.37 -35.57
N THR A 401 -4.73 -29.83 -36.33
CA THR A 401 -4.87 -30.25 -37.72
C THR A 401 -4.40 -31.69 -37.88
N GLU A 402 -5.19 -32.52 -38.56
CA GLU A 402 -4.70 -33.83 -39.01
C GLU A 402 -3.75 -33.62 -40.19
N VAL A 403 -2.54 -34.16 -40.10
CA VAL A 403 -1.52 -34.00 -41.16
C VAL A 403 -1.22 -35.30 -41.90
N GLN A 404 -1.69 -36.43 -41.37
CA GLN A 404 -1.59 -37.74 -42.01
C GLN A 404 -2.81 -38.58 -41.66
N ALA A 405 -3.52 -39.08 -42.67
CA ALA A 405 -4.63 -40.01 -42.49
C ALA A 405 -4.18 -41.48 -42.61
N ALA A 406 -5.03 -42.40 -42.14
CA ALA A 406 -4.82 -43.84 -42.33
C ALA A 406 -4.86 -44.21 -43.82
N GLU A 407 -4.19 -45.31 -44.20
CA GLU A 407 -4.20 -45.80 -45.57
C GLU A 407 -5.64 -46.07 -46.06
N GLY A 408 -5.98 -45.58 -47.25
CA GLY A 408 -7.33 -45.68 -47.82
C GLY A 408 -8.34 -44.65 -47.29
N MET A 409 -7.96 -43.80 -46.34
CA MET A 409 -8.80 -42.72 -45.81
C MET A 409 -8.45 -41.37 -46.43
N THR A 410 -9.45 -40.47 -46.51
CA THR A 410 -9.24 -39.10 -46.99
C THR A 410 -8.83 -38.21 -45.82
N LEU A 411 -7.74 -37.45 -45.96
CA LEU A 411 -7.28 -36.48 -44.96
C LEU A 411 -8.35 -35.40 -44.70
N LEU A 412 -8.53 -35.02 -43.44
CA LEU A 412 -9.43 -33.92 -43.08
C LEU A 412 -8.92 -32.59 -43.66
N THR A 413 -9.78 -31.87 -44.38
CA THR A 413 -9.42 -30.59 -45.02
C THR A 413 -9.57 -29.39 -44.09
N GLU A 414 -10.30 -29.54 -42.99
CA GLU A 414 -10.51 -28.51 -41.99
C GLU A 414 -9.85 -28.92 -40.66
N PRO A 415 -9.36 -27.97 -39.86
CA PRO A 415 -8.85 -28.28 -38.53
C PRO A 415 -9.93 -28.92 -37.64
N LEU A 416 -9.50 -29.84 -36.78
CA LEU A 416 -10.35 -30.51 -35.80
C LEU A 416 -10.79 -29.58 -34.67
N PHE A 417 -9.95 -28.59 -34.38
CA PHE A 417 -10.18 -27.61 -33.35
C PHE A 417 -9.54 -26.29 -33.74
N VAL A 418 -10.27 -25.20 -33.51
CA VAL A 418 -9.76 -23.83 -33.49
C VAL A 418 -10.48 -23.13 -32.33
N GLY A 419 -9.75 -22.73 -31.30
CA GLY A 419 -10.33 -22.12 -30.11
C GLY A 419 -9.33 -21.83 -29.01
N THR A 420 -9.79 -21.24 -27.92
CA THR A 420 -8.98 -20.95 -26.74
C THR A 420 -9.21 -21.99 -25.65
N LEU A 421 -8.26 -22.12 -24.73
CA LEU A 421 -8.47 -22.78 -23.45
C LEU A 421 -8.61 -21.71 -22.38
N ASP A 422 -9.57 -21.86 -21.49
CA ASP A 422 -9.76 -20.97 -20.34
C ASP A 422 -10.04 -21.77 -19.07
N ALA A 423 -10.25 -21.07 -17.96
CA ALA A 423 -10.49 -21.72 -16.68
C ALA A 423 -11.74 -22.63 -16.64
N SER A 424 -12.73 -22.39 -17.49
CA SER A 424 -13.97 -23.17 -17.59
C SER A 424 -13.82 -24.36 -18.53
N ASP A 425 -13.12 -24.20 -19.65
CA ASP A 425 -12.94 -25.21 -20.70
C ASP A 425 -11.44 -25.49 -20.98
N ARG A 426 -10.68 -25.80 -19.93
CA ARG A 426 -9.24 -26.14 -20.02
C ARG A 426 -8.95 -27.55 -20.52
N ASP A 427 -9.93 -28.44 -20.50
CA ASP A 427 -9.79 -29.86 -20.87
C ASP A 427 -10.66 -30.17 -22.10
N ILE A 428 -10.07 -30.12 -23.29
CA ILE A 428 -10.77 -30.40 -24.55
C ILE A 428 -10.51 -31.84 -24.97
N THR A 429 -11.56 -32.56 -25.37
CA THR A 429 -11.45 -33.89 -25.98
C THR A 429 -12.26 -33.93 -27.26
N ILE A 430 -11.60 -34.26 -28.36
CA ILE A 430 -12.18 -34.32 -29.71
C ILE A 430 -12.09 -35.76 -30.21
N THR A 431 -13.17 -36.28 -30.78
CA THR A 431 -13.15 -37.58 -31.48
C THR A 431 -13.16 -37.34 -32.99
N ALA A 432 -12.22 -37.98 -33.69
CA ALA A 432 -11.95 -37.75 -35.10
C ALA A 432 -12.10 -39.03 -35.93
N CYS A 433 -12.90 -38.96 -36.99
CA CYS A 433 -13.11 -40.04 -37.96
C CYS A 433 -12.98 -39.47 -39.37
N ASN A 434 -12.31 -40.21 -40.26
CA ASN A 434 -12.15 -39.83 -41.65
C ASN A 434 -13.17 -40.59 -42.50
N ASN A 435 -13.51 -40.03 -43.66
CA ASN A 435 -14.28 -40.78 -44.65
C ASN A 435 -13.35 -41.69 -45.46
N ALA A 436 -13.85 -42.87 -45.82
CA ALA A 436 -13.20 -43.76 -46.77
C ALA A 436 -13.03 -43.05 -48.13
N GLY A 437 -11.82 -43.06 -48.68
CA GLY A 437 -11.58 -42.54 -50.02
C GLY A 437 -12.25 -43.43 -51.06
N PHE A 438 -13.08 -42.85 -51.92
CA PHE A 438 -13.67 -43.60 -53.03
C PHE A 438 -12.61 -43.79 -54.14
N ALA A 439 -11.91 -44.92 -54.11
CA ALA A 439 -11.03 -45.31 -55.21
C ALA A 439 -11.87 -45.96 -56.31
N LEU A 440 -12.16 -45.21 -57.39
CA LEU A 440 -12.66 -45.83 -58.62
C LEU A 440 -11.55 -46.73 -59.18
N PRO A 441 -11.80 -48.04 -59.42
CA PRO A 441 -10.82 -48.86 -60.10
C PRO A 441 -10.65 -48.33 -61.53
N PHE A 442 -9.42 -48.04 -61.92
CA PHE A 442 -9.07 -47.84 -63.34
C PHE A 442 -9.26 -49.18 -64.06
N THR A 443 -10.47 -49.49 -64.51
CA THR A 443 -10.70 -50.55 -65.51
C THR A 443 -10.39 -49.98 -66.89
N GLY A 444 -9.11 -50.00 -67.26
CA GLY A 444 -8.68 -49.80 -68.63
C GLY A 444 -9.09 -50.99 -69.50
N GLY A 445 -10.30 -50.96 -70.04
CA GLY A 445 -10.76 -51.86 -71.10
C GLY A 445 -10.95 -51.07 -72.40
N ALA A 446 -10.06 -51.29 -73.37
CA ALA A 446 -10.20 -50.74 -74.71
C ALA A 446 -11.39 -51.38 -75.45
N GLY A 447 -12.31 -50.58 -75.98
CA GLY A 447 -13.28 -51.06 -76.98
C GLY A 447 -14.60 -50.29 -77.09
N PHE A 448 -14.64 -49.35 -78.04
CA PHE A 448 -15.76 -49.01 -78.92
C PHE A 448 -17.16 -48.62 -78.36
N THR A 449 -17.42 -47.31 -78.52
CA THR A 449 -18.61 -46.68 -79.16
C THR A 449 -19.96 -46.45 -78.42
N ILE A 450 -20.22 -45.14 -78.19
CA ILE A 450 -21.41 -44.34 -78.57
C ILE A 450 -22.59 -44.14 -77.57
N TYR A 451 -22.83 -42.85 -77.22
CA TYR A 451 -23.95 -42.15 -76.55
C TYR A 451 -24.37 -42.64 -75.14
N ILE A 452 -24.36 -41.82 -74.08
CA ILE A 452 -25.31 -40.73 -73.82
C ILE A 452 -24.68 -39.64 -72.91
N LEU A 453 -25.01 -38.39 -73.23
CA LEU A 453 -24.72 -37.14 -72.52
C LEU A 453 -25.16 -37.12 -71.04
N PHE A 454 -24.42 -36.36 -70.24
CA PHE A 454 -24.88 -35.50 -69.14
C PHE A 454 -26.12 -35.95 -68.33
N ALA A 455 -25.87 -36.39 -67.09
CA ALA A 455 -26.74 -36.07 -65.97
C ALA A 455 -25.87 -35.85 -64.72
N ALA A 456 -25.54 -34.57 -64.48
CA ALA A 456 -25.20 -34.11 -63.15
C ALA A 456 -26.49 -34.01 -62.30
N LEU A 457 -26.30 -34.04 -60.98
CA LEU A 457 -27.22 -33.80 -59.87
C LEU A 457 -27.93 -35.01 -59.21
N MET A 458 -27.82 -34.97 -57.87
CA MET A 458 -28.60 -35.63 -56.82
C MET A 458 -28.13 -37.02 -56.33
N LEU A 459 -27.21 -37.00 -55.37
CA LEU A 459 -27.39 -37.72 -54.10
C LEU A 459 -26.69 -36.92 -52.99
N GLY A 460 -27.49 -36.10 -52.32
CA GLY A 460 -27.12 -35.46 -51.05
C GLY A 460 -27.51 -36.31 -49.84
N MET A 461 -27.02 -35.84 -48.70
CA MET A 461 -27.38 -36.14 -47.31
C MET A 461 -26.53 -37.19 -46.56
N GLY A 462 -25.72 -36.65 -45.65
CA GLY A 462 -25.03 -37.38 -44.60
C GLY A 462 -23.98 -36.56 -43.85
N VAL A 463 -24.23 -35.29 -43.52
CA VAL A 463 -23.43 -34.59 -42.49
C VAL A 463 -24.29 -34.46 -41.25
N TYR A 464 -23.95 -35.26 -40.24
CA TYR A 464 -24.52 -35.18 -38.90
C TYR A 464 -23.69 -34.19 -38.08
N PHE A 465 -24.29 -33.07 -37.70
CA PHE A 465 -23.73 -32.16 -36.69
C PHE A 465 -24.19 -32.62 -35.30
N CYS A 466 -23.29 -33.15 -34.48
CA CYS A 466 -23.47 -33.16 -33.03
C CYS A 466 -23.10 -31.77 -32.48
N LYS A 467 -24.06 -30.84 -32.49
CA LYS A 467 -23.98 -29.59 -31.74
C LYS A 467 -24.39 -29.89 -30.29
N LYS A 468 -23.46 -29.82 -29.34
CA LYS A 468 -23.81 -29.87 -27.91
C LYS A 468 -24.29 -28.48 -27.49
N SER A 469 -25.55 -28.39 -27.10
CA SER A 469 -26.16 -27.21 -26.48
C SER A 469 -25.78 -27.15 -25.00
N TYR A 470 -25.32 -25.99 -24.53
CA TYR A 470 -25.28 -25.68 -23.10
C TYR A 470 -26.69 -25.30 -22.65
N MET A 471 -27.29 -26.11 -21.76
CA MET A 471 -28.43 -25.68 -20.96
C MET A 471 -27.90 -25.06 -19.67
N LYS A 472 -28.11 -23.73 -19.53
CA LYS A 472 -28.00 -23.01 -18.26
C LYS A 472 -29.19 -23.47 -17.40
N LYS A 473 -28.93 -24.09 -16.25
CA LYS A 473 -29.95 -24.25 -15.21
C LYS A 473 -29.94 -22.99 -14.35
N GLU A 474 -31.00 -22.21 -14.46
CA GLU A 474 -31.40 -21.29 -13.40
C GLU A 474 -31.96 -22.12 -12.24
N ASN A 475 -31.40 -21.89 -11.06
CA ASN A 475 -32.11 -21.75 -9.78
C ASN A 475 -31.20 -21.01 -8.80
#